data_AF-A0A661E711-F1
#
_entry.id   AF-A0A661E711-F1
#
_cell.length_a   1.000
_cell.length_b   1.000
_cell.length_c   1.000
_cell.angle_alpha   90.00
_cell.angle_beta   90.00
_cell.angle_gamma   90.00
#
_symmetry.space_group_name_H-M   'P 1'
#
loop_
_entity.id
_entity.type
_entity.pdbx_description
1 polymer ?
#
loop_
_entity_poly.entity_id
_entity_poly.type
_entity_poly.pdbx_seq_one_letter_code
_entity_poly.pdbx_strand_id
1 'polypeptide(L)'
;MESSQFIGEAIGHPGLVLLLVMGGSLISPALYRSLVSVRELLFSRHCFRSGLGKRVSHSRLYKMLTRKGVDLQYYLFSQPPADIEQQLRNCKRCDHIDRCDGYLANKKMGSNIDLPFCRNNDPIYKIKNRQEKLYVLRNPAL
;
A
#
# COMPACT_ATOMS: atom_id res chain seq x y z
N MET A 1 25.34 8.58 79.42
CA MET A 1 24.00 8.09 79.04
C MET A 1 23.60 8.81 77.77
N GLU A 2 23.30 8.02 76.72
CA GLU A 2 22.30 8.26 75.66
C GLU A 2 22.27 9.63 74.94
N SER A 3 22.24 9.77 73.62
CA SER A 3 21.64 8.93 72.57
C SER A 3 22.30 9.16 71.21
N SER A 4 22.26 8.10 70.40
CA SER A 4 22.50 8.05 68.96
C SER A 4 21.60 9.00 68.17
N GLN A 5 22.09 9.60 67.09
CA GLN A 5 21.22 10.02 65.99
C GLN A 5 21.89 9.83 64.61
N PHE A 6 21.37 8.81 63.93
CA PHE A 6 21.50 8.48 62.51
C PHE A 6 20.76 9.53 61.66
N ILE A 7 21.42 10.16 60.67
CA ILE A 7 20.83 10.64 59.39
C ILE A 7 22.02 10.67 58.40
N GLY A 8 22.17 9.74 57.46
CA GLY A 8 21.32 9.57 56.30
C GLY A 8 21.96 10.27 55.10
N GLU A 9 22.99 9.66 54.50
CA GLU A 9 23.63 10.13 53.27
C GLU A 9 22.65 10.08 52.09
N ALA A 10 22.04 11.22 51.75
CA ALA A 10 21.37 11.42 50.48
C ALA A 10 22.39 11.91 49.44
N ILE A 11 23.13 10.96 48.85
CA ILE A 11 23.99 11.23 47.68
C ILE A 11 23.09 11.36 46.45
N GLY A 12 22.37 12.47 46.34
CA GLY A 12 21.73 12.88 45.10
C GLY A 12 22.77 13.51 44.21
N HIS A 13 23.42 12.76 43.32
CA HIS A 13 24.37 13.28 42.34
C HIS A 13 23.67 14.22 41.34
N PRO A 14 23.79 15.55 41.49
CA PRO A 14 23.10 16.49 40.60
C PRO A 14 23.67 16.45 39.18
N GLY A 15 24.88 15.92 38.99
CA GLY A 15 25.51 15.73 37.69
C GLY A 15 24.85 14.67 36.80
N LEU A 16 24.23 13.63 37.38
CA LEU A 16 23.60 12.56 36.61
C LEU A 16 22.22 12.97 36.06
N VAL A 17 21.50 13.81 36.82
CA VAL A 17 20.23 14.42 36.39
C VAL A 17 20.48 15.45 35.28
N LEU A 18 21.56 16.24 35.38
CA LEU A 18 21.91 17.24 34.36
C LEU A 18 22.26 16.62 33.00
N LEU A 19 22.93 15.46 32.99
CA LEU A 19 23.28 14.73 31.77
C LEU A 19 22.06 14.14 31.05
N LEU A 20 21.03 13.71 31.78
CA LEU A 20 19.78 13.21 31.19
C LEU A 20 18.94 14.34 30.59
N VAL A 21 18.91 15.52 31.22
CA VAL A 21 18.17 16.69 30.74
C VAL A 21 18.84 17.32 29.51
N MET A 22 20.16 17.36 29.46
CA MET A 22 20.91 17.92 28.31
C MET A 22 21.06 16.91 27.16
N GLY A 23 21.20 15.61 27.45
CA GLY A 23 21.29 14.55 26.44
C GLY A 23 19.98 14.26 25.70
N GLY A 24 18.83 14.41 26.36
CA GLY A 24 17.51 14.29 25.73
C GLY A 24 17.17 15.43 24.75
N SER A 25 17.88 16.56 24.85
CA SER A 25 17.59 17.80 24.11
C SER A 25 17.94 17.74 22.62
N LEU A 26 18.95 16.94 22.23
CA LEU A 26 19.36 16.80 20.82
C LEU A 26 18.80 15.55 20.13
N ILE A 27 18.51 14.50 20.89
CA ILE A 27 17.95 13.24 20.35
C ILE A 27 16.45 13.42 20.03
N SER A 28 15.72 14.16 20.86
CA SER A 28 14.28 14.42 20.67
C SER A 28 13.93 15.13 19.36
N PRO A 29 14.57 16.26 18.97
CA PRO A 29 14.25 16.94 17.72
C PRO A 29 14.71 16.18 16.48
N ALA A 30 15.81 15.41 16.55
CA ALA A 30 16.29 14.60 15.43
C ALA A 30 15.31 13.45 15.13
N LEU A 31 14.92 12.67 16.14
CA LEU A 31 13.94 11.60 15.99
C LEU A 31 12.56 12.15 15.56
N TYR A 32 12.16 13.30 16.11
CA TYR A 32 10.91 13.96 15.71
C TYR A 32 10.93 14.37 14.23
N ARG A 33 12.01 15.00 13.74
CA ARG A 33 12.15 15.36 12.31
C ARG A 33 12.14 14.13 11.41
N SER A 34 12.80 13.04 11.82
CA SER A 34 12.79 11.77 11.09
C SER A 34 11.38 11.17 11.01
N LEU A 35 10.64 11.13 12.12
CA LEU A 35 9.27 10.61 12.17
C LEU A 35 8.29 11.45 11.35
N VAL A 36 8.39 12.79 11.40
CA VAL A 36 7.57 13.69 10.57
C VAL A 36 7.85 13.46 9.08
N SER A 37 9.13 13.33 8.70
CA SER A 37 9.51 13.09 7.29
C SER A 37 8.97 11.76 6.77
N VAL A 38 9.04 10.69 7.58
CA VAL A 38 8.47 9.39 7.24
C VAL A 38 6.95 9.48 7.12
N ARG A 39 6.27 10.21 8.01
CA ARG A 39 4.83 10.41 7.95
C ARG A 39 4.40 11.12 6.67
N GLU A 40 5.08 12.20 6.29
CA GLU A 40 4.80 12.93 5.04
C GLU A 40 5.00 12.04 3.80
N LEU A 41 6.07 11.25 3.77
CA LEU A 41 6.33 10.30 2.67
C LEU A 41 5.25 9.22 2.57
N LEU A 42 4.81 8.67 3.71
CA LEU A 42 3.75 7.67 3.76
C LEU A 42 2.39 8.28 3.35
N PHE A 43 2.10 9.50 3.81
CA PHE A 43 0.86 10.20 3.47
C PHE A 43 0.80 10.54 1.98
N SER A 44 1.88 11.08 1.42
CA SER A 44 2.01 11.37 -0.02
C SER A 44 1.84 10.11 -0.86
N ARG A 45 2.47 9.00 -0.46
CA ARG A 45 2.26 7.69 -1.09
C ARG A 45 0.82 7.21 -1.01
N HIS A 46 0.17 7.37 0.13
CA HIS A 46 -1.22 6.96 0.32
C HIS A 46 -2.18 7.80 -0.54
N CYS A 47 -2.03 9.13 -0.53
CA CYS A 47 -2.80 10.05 -1.38
C CYS A 47 -2.61 9.74 -2.86
N PHE A 48 -1.38 9.49 -3.29
CA PHE A 48 -1.08 9.11 -4.67
C PHE A 48 -1.76 7.78 -5.05
N ARG A 49 -1.63 6.74 -4.21
CA ARG A 49 -2.31 5.44 -4.46
C ARG A 49 -3.82 5.54 -4.43
N SER A 50 -4.37 6.36 -3.54
CA SER A 50 -5.81 6.62 -3.46
C SER A 50 -6.32 7.31 -4.73
N GLY A 51 -5.61 8.33 -5.22
CA GLY A 51 -5.90 8.97 -6.49
C GLY A 51 -5.82 8.01 -7.68
N LEU A 52 -4.79 7.16 -7.71
CA LEU A 52 -4.64 6.12 -8.72
C LEU A 52 -5.78 5.10 -8.67
N GLY A 53 -6.18 4.68 -7.46
CA GLY A 53 -7.31 3.78 -7.25
C GLY A 53 -8.63 4.35 -7.76
N LYS A 54 -8.92 5.63 -7.50
CA LYS A 54 -10.09 6.31 -8.05
C LYS A 54 -10.09 6.30 -9.58
N ARG A 55 -8.95 6.66 -10.21
CA ARG A 55 -8.82 6.62 -11.68
C ARG A 55 -9.04 5.22 -12.24
N VAL A 56 -8.49 4.19 -11.60
CA VAL A 56 -8.70 2.80 -12.02
C VAL A 56 -10.18 2.44 -11.88
N SER A 57 -10.81 2.69 -10.73
CA SER A 57 -12.20 2.30 -10.44
C SER A 57 -13.23 2.83 -11.44
N HIS A 58 -12.99 4.01 -12.02
CA HIS A 58 -13.88 4.62 -13.03
C HIS A 58 -13.49 4.28 -14.47
N SER A 59 -12.56 3.36 -14.69
CA SER A 59 -12.04 3.03 -16.02
C SER A 59 -12.52 1.67 -16.52
N ARG A 60 -12.38 1.45 -17.83
CA ARG A 60 -12.59 0.12 -18.44
C ARG A 60 -11.65 -0.94 -17.86
N LEU A 61 -10.45 -0.53 -17.44
CA LEU A 61 -9.49 -1.42 -16.79
C LEU A 61 -10.09 -2.05 -15.53
N TYR A 62 -10.80 -1.29 -14.70
CA TYR A 62 -11.46 -1.87 -13.52
C TYR A 62 -12.50 -2.92 -13.89
N LYS A 63 -13.35 -2.66 -14.90
CA LYS A 63 -14.31 -3.66 -15.39
C LYS A 63 -13.62 -4.95 -15.83
N MET A 64 -12.47 -4.84 -16.50
CA MET A 64 -11.66 -6.01 -16.89
C MET A 64 -11.10 -6.78 -15.68
N LEU A 65 -10.57 -6.07 -14.68
CA LEU A 65 -10.08 -6.67 -13.43
C LEU A 65 -11.19 -7.45 -12.74
N THR A 66 -12.34 -6.82 -12.53
CA THR A 66 -13.51 -7.44 -11.90
C THR A 66 -13.99 -8.66 -12.68
N ARG A 67 -14.08 -8.58 -14.01
CA ARG A 67 -14.50 -9.72 -14.85
C ARG A 67 -13.53 -10.89 -14.82
N LYS A 68 -12.23 -10.64 -14.64
CA LYS A 68 -11.22 -11.68 -14.46
C LYS A 68 -11.10 -12.18 -13.01
N GLY A 69 -11.75 -11.52 -12.05
CA GLY A 69 -11.70 -11.85 -10.62
C GLY A 69 -10.45 -11.32 -9.91
N VAL A 70 -9.82 -10.28 -10.46
CA VAL A 70 -8.68 -9.60 -9.82
C VAL A 70 -9.21 -8.56 -8.84
N ASP A 71 -8.79 -8.68 -7.57
CA ASP A 71 -9.12 -7.71 -6.54
C ASP A 71 -8.40 -6.38 -6.79
N LEU A 72 -9.13 -5.27 -6.63
CA LEU A 72 -8.60 -3.94 -6.91
C LEU A 72 -7.49 -3.56 -5.92
N GLN A 73 -7.62 -3.91 -4.64
CA GLN A 73 -6.59 -3.56 -3.65
C GLN A 73 -5.31 -4.35 -3.89
N TYR A 74 -5.43 -5.65 -4.16
CA TYR A 74 -4.32 -6.49 -4.58
C TYR A 74 -3.66 -5.96 -5.85
N TYR A 75 -4.43 -5.60 -6.87
CA TYR A 75 -3.93 -5.00 -8.10
C TYR A 75 -3.14 -3.71 -7.81
N LEU A 76 -3.76 -2.78 -7.08
CA LEU A 76 -3.16 -1.50 -6.76
C LEU A 76 -1.92 -1.65 -5.91
N PHE A 77 -1.83 -2.64 -5.03
CA PHE A 77 -0.68 -2.90 -4.17
C PHE A 77 0.47 -3.61 -4.91
N SER A 78 0.14 -4.65 -5.68
CA SER A 78 1.11 -5.54 -6.32
C SER A 78 1.76 -4.97 -7.58
N GLN A 79 1.15 -3.95 -8.20
CA GLN A 79 1.67 -3.37 -9.45
C GLN A 79 2.45 -2.07 -9.19
N PRO A 80 3.57 -1.86 -9.93
CA PRO A 80 4.23 -0.56 -9.99
C PRO A 80 3.26 0.51 -10.53
N PRO A 81 3.25 1.73 -9.98
CA PRO A 81 2.40 2.80 -10.48
C PRO A 81 2.54 3.06 -11.99
N ALA A 82 3.78 3.04 -12.50
CA ALA A 82 4.05 3.26 -13.93
C ALA A 82 3.33 2.25 -14.83
N ASP A 83 3.25 0.98 -14.40
CA ASP A 83 2.55 -0.08 -15.14
C ASP A 83 1.04 0.13 -15.11
N ILE A 84 0.49 0.55 -13.96
CA ILE A 84 -0.93 0.90 -13.84
C ILE A 84 -1.28 2.06 -14.77
N GLU A 85 -0.43 3.10 -14.79
CA GLU A 85 -0.63 4.24 -15.68
C GLU A 85 -0.54 3.84 -17.16
N GLN A 86 0.40 2.96 -17.51
CA GLN A 86 0.51 2.45 -18.87
C GLN A 86 -0.72 1.65 -19.26
N GLN A 87 -1.24 0.80 -18.38
CA GLN A 87 -2.47 0.04 -18.62
C GLN A 87 -3.69 0.96 -18.78
N LEU A 88 -3.79 2.03 -17.98
CA LEU A 88 -4.82 3.06 -18.15
C LEU A 88 -4.70 3.77 -19.51
N ARG A 89 -3.48 4.13 -19.92
CA ARG A 89 -3.22 4.72 -21.25
C ARG A 89 -3.59 3.77 -22.38
N ASN A 90 -3.29 2.49 -22.25
CA ASN A 90 -3.68 1.46 -23.22
C ASN A 90 -5.21 1.42 -23.39
N CYS A 91 -5.97 1.45 -22.29
CA CYS A 91 -7.44 1.51 -22.36
C CYS A 91 -7.95 2.80 -22.99
N LYS A 92 -7.30 3.94 -22.71
CA LYS A 92 -7.71 5.26 -23.23
C LYS A 92 -7.45 5.41 -24.74
N ARG A 93 -6.40 4.76 -25.25
CA ARG A 93 -5.99 4.78 -26.68
C ARG A 93 -6.45 3.54 -27.45
N CYS A 94 -7.40 2.78 -26.92
CA CYS A 94 -7.89 1.56 -27.55
C CYS A 94 -8.95 1.90 -28.58
N ASP A 95 -8.81 1.43 -29.82
CA ASP A 95 -9.79 1.65 -30.90
C ASP A 95 -10.93 0.61 -30.88
N HIS A 96 -10.82 -0.42 -30.04
CA HIS A 96 -11.79 -1.52 -29.92
C HIS A 96 -12.70 -1.38 -28.69
N ILE A 97 -13.13 -0.15 -28.41
CA ILE A 97 -13.93 0.19 -27.23
C ILE A 97 -15.21 -0.62 -27.17
N ASP A 98 -16.03 -0.53 -28.21
CA ASP A 98 -17.37 -1.15 -28.23
C ASP A 98 -17.28 -2.67 -28.15
N ARG A 99 -16.28 -3.25 -28.82
CA ARG A 99 -15.99 -4.69 -28.74
C ARG A 99 -15.60 -5.08 -27.31
N CYS A 100 -14.74 -4.32 -26.66
CA CYS A 100 -14.32 -4.59 -25.29
C CYS A 100 -15.50 -4.49 -24.31
N ASP A 101 -16.26 -3.40 -24.39
CA ASP A 101 -17.40 -3.17 -23.50
C ASP A 101 -18.52 -4.19 -23.74
N GLY A 102 -18.73 -4.66 -24.99
CA GLY A 102 -19.63 -5.76 -25.31
C GLY A 102 -19.26 -7.08 -24.61
N TYR A 103 -17.98 -7.46 -24.64
CA TYR A 103 -17.51 -8.65 -23.90
C TYR A 103 -17.66 -8.47 -22.39
N LEU A 104 -17.31 -7.30 -21.86
CA LEU A 104 -17.42 -7.00 -20.43
C LEU A 104 -18.86 -6.94 -19.93
N ALA A 105 -19.82 -6.56 -20.77
CA ALA A 105 -21.24 -6.50 -20.44
C ALA A 105 -21.94 -7.86 -20.55
N ASN A 106 -21.41 -8.80 -21.34
CA ASN A 106 -22.04 -10.09 -21.57
C ASN A 106 -22.04 -10.97 -20.31
N LYS A 107 -23.19 -11.08 -19.63
CA LYS A 107 -23.33 -11.88 -18.40
C LYS A 107 -23.33 -13.39 -18.64
N LYS A 108 -23.57 -13.84 -19.88
CA LYS A 108 -23.50 -15.26 -20.25
C LYS A 108 -22.05 -15.75 -20.31
N MET A 109 -21.10 -14.86 -20.53
CA MET A 109 -19.68 -15.15 -20.34
C MET A 109 -19.40 -15.21 -18.83
N GLY A 110 -18.87 -16.35 -18.36
CA GLY A 110 -18.52 -16.57 -16.96
C GLY A 110 -17.45 -15.60 -16.45
N SER A 111 -17.03 -15.80 -15.20
CA SER A 111 -15.80 -15.17 -14.71
C SER A 111 -14.60 -15.66 -15.52
N ASN A 112 -13.53 -14.87 -15.58
CA ASN A 112 -12.30 -15.20 -16.33
C ASN A 112 -12.42 -15.13 -17.86
N ILE A 113 -13.10 -14.10 -18.38
CA ILE A 113 -13.17 -13.89 -19.83
C ILE A 113 -11.78 -13.69 -20.44
N ASP A 114 -11.58 -14.20 -21.66
CA ASP A 114 -10.40 -13.91 -22.47
C ASP A 114 -10.68 -12.78 -23.48
N LEU A 115 -9.72 -11.87 -23.65
CA LEU A 115 -9.83 -10.69 -24.49
C LEU A 115 -8.59 -10.60 -25.40
N PRO A 116 -8.42 -11.49 -26.39
CA PRO A 116 -7.17 -11.60 -27.17
C PRO A 116 -6.84 -10.34 -27.97
N PHE A 117 -7.83 -9.49 -28.24
CA PHE A 117 -7.65 -8.19 -28.91
C PHE A 117 -7.21 -7.06 -27.95
N CYS A 118 -7.19 -7.29 -26.64
CA CYS A 118 -6.89 -6.27 -25.65
C CYS A 118 -5.42 -6.31 -25.23
N ARG A 119 -4.71 -5.18 -25.37
CA ARG A 119 -3.31 -5.02 -24.93
C ARG A 119 -3.09 -5.26 -23.43
N ASN A 120 -4.15 -5.15 -22.63
CA ASN A 120 -4.09 -5.39 -21.18
C ASN A 120 -4.46 -6.84 -20.79
N ASN A 121 -4.80 -7.71 -21.74
CA ASN A 121 -5.24 -9.08 -21.44
C ASN A 121 -4.17 -9.88 -20.69
N ASP A 122 -2.98 -10.02 -21.28
CA ASP A 122 -1.90 -10.82 -20.70
C ASP A 122 -1.35 -10.22 -19.40
N PRO A 123 -1.13 -8.90 -19.29
CA PRO A 123 -0.77 -8.29 -18.01
C PRO A 123 -1.77 -8.62 -16.90
N ILE A 124 -3.08 -8.51 -17.16
CA ILE A 124 -4.09 -8.82 -16.15
C ILE A 124 -4.10 -10.32 -15.82
N TYR A 125 -3.94 -11.19 -16.81
CA TYR A 125 -3.84 -12.64 -16.60
C TYR A 125 -2.67 -13.00 -15.67
N LYS A 126 -1.49 -12.39 -15.88
CA LYS A 126 -0.33 -12.59 -15.00
C LYS A 126 -0.62 -12.14 -13.55
N ILE A 127 -1.34 -11.04 -13.37
CA ILE A 127 -1.71 -10.53 -12.04
C ILE A 127 -2.67 -11.50 -11.36
N LYS A 128 -3.68 -11.99 -12.09
CA LYS A 128 -4.61 -12.99 -11.61
C LYS A 128 -3.90 -14.24 -11.09
N ASN A 129 -3.01 -14.81 -11.90
CA ASN A 129 -2.28 -16.03 -11.50
C ASN A 129 -1.44 -15.82 -10.24
N ARG A 130 -0.86 -14.62 -10.06
CA ARG A 130 -0.15 -14.29 -8.81
C ARG A 130 -1.11 -14.17 -7.62
N GLN A 131 -2.28 -13.58 -7.82
CA GLN A 131 -3.31 -13.48 -6.78
C GLN A 131 -3.78 -14.87 -6.33
N GLU A 132 -4.09 -15.75 -7.27
CA GLU A 132 -4.55 -17.11 -6.98
C GLU A 132 -3.49 -17.92 -6.25
N LYS A 133 -2.22 -17.82 -6.67
CA LYS A 133 -1.10 -18.45 -5.94
C LYS A 133 -1.02 -17.95 -4.50
N LEU A 134 -1.15 -16.65 -4.27
CA LEU A 134 -1.13 -16.09 -2.91
C LEU A 134 -2.34 -16.52 -2.10
N TYR A 135 -3.51 -16.67 -2.72
CA TYR A 135 -4.71 -17.18 -2.07
C TYR A 135 -4.53 -18.63 -1.60
N VAL A 136 -3.98 -19.50 -2.45
CA VAL A 136 -3.67 -20.90 -2.10
C VAL A 136 -2.63 -20.96 -0.99
N LEU A 137 -1.55 -20.18 -1.08
CA LEU A 137 -0.51 -20.15 -0.04
C LEU A 137 -1.03 -19.67 1.32
N ARG A 138 -2.00 -18.74 1.33
CA ARG A 138 -2.63 -18.26 2.56
C ARG A 138 -3.63 -19.27 3.15
N ASN A 139 -4.21 -20.14 2.32
CA ASN A 139 -5.24 -21.09 2.71
C ASN A 139 -4.88 -22.52 2.25
N PRO A 140 -3.83 -23.15 2.84
CA PRO A 140 -3.29 -24.43 2.36
C PRO A 140 -4.19 -25.64 2.63
N ALA A 141 -5.32 -25.46 3.33
CA ALA A 141 -6.24 -26.53 3.74
C ALA A 141 -7.57 -26.54 2.97
N LEU A 142 -7.62 -25.88 1.80
CA LEU A 142 -8.79 -25.78 0.92
C LEU A 142 -8.56 -26.54 -0.39
#